data_AF-A0A3D4PLQ2-F1
#
_entry.id   AF-A0A3D4PLQ2-F1
#
_cell.length_a   1.000
_cell.length_b   1.000
_cell.length_c   1.000
_cell.angle_alpha   90.00
_cell.angle_beta   90.00
_cell.angle_gamma   90.00
#
_symmetry.space_group_name_H-M   'P 1'
#
loop_
_entity.id
_entity.type
_entity.pdbx_description
1 polymer ?
#
loop_
_entity_poly.entity_id
_entity_poly.type
_entity_poly.pdbx_seq_one_letter_code
_entity_poly.pdbx_strand_id
1 'polypeptide(L)'
;MKIRQTFAFIALAIGANLAVATFAWKSQFLALFQTEHAIVTSFIIAVVLFIPFVFTFTQLGLNSAEGETPSPETKRRLKLLSSQCSMWPVTWYSALGFIGFSWLAFFLVGDIVNPFFAMSAALASLSGSWFLFVYPVARRLFKDFPNNTA
;
A
#
# COMPACT_ATOMS: atom_id res chain seq x y z
N MET A 1 5.26 -5.22 -20.34
CA MET A 1 4.66 -6.06 -19.27
C MET A 1 5.64 -6.36 -18.13
N LYS A 2 6.92 -6.66 -18.43
CA LYS A 2 7.94 -7.08 -17.44
C LYS A 2 8.22 -6.07 -16.31
N ILE A 3 8.44 -4.78 -16.60
CA ILE A 3 8.86 -3.78 -15.59
C ILE A 3 7.85 -3.61 -14.44
N ARG A 4 6.55 -3.53 -14.75
CA ARG A 4 5.49 -3.38 -13.74
C ARG A 4 5.43 -4.58 -12.80
N GLN A 5 5.56 -5.79 -13.35
CA GLN A 5 5.52 -7.02 -12.56
C GLN A 5 6.76 -7.11 -11.67
N THR A 6 7.95 -6.81 -12.20
CA THR A 6 9.18 -6.74 -11.41
C THR A 6 9.05 -5.75 -10.26
N PHE A 7 8.56 -4.54 -10.53
CA PHE A 7 8.28 -3.54 -9.49
C PHE A 7 7.32 -4.09 -8.43
N ALA A 8 6.21 -4.70 -8.86
CA ALA A 8 5.21 -5.23 -7.95
C ALA A 8 5.78 -6.34 -7.05
N PHE A 9 6.57 -7.26 -7.60
CA PHE A 9 7.22 -8.32 -6.82
C PHE A 9 8.25 -7.77 -5.85
N ILE A 10 9.05 -6.77 -6.25
CA ILE A 10 10.00 -6.09 -5.36
C ILE A 10 9.25 -5.43 -4.20
N ALA A 11 8.18 -4.68 -4.49
CA ALA A 11 7.38 -4.02 -3.48
C ALA A 11 6.71 -5.00 -2.51
N LEU A 12 6.19 -6.14 -3.01
CA LEU A 12 5.64 -7.20 -2.17
C LEU A 12 6.71 -7.89 -1.32
N ALA A 13 7.89 -8.16 -1.87
CA ALA A 13 8.99 -8.80 -1.13
C ALA A 13 9.47 -7.90 0.02
N ILE A 14 9.61 -6.59 -0.24
CA ILE A 14 9.94 -5.60 0.79
C ILE A 14 8.80 -5.50 1.81
N GLY A 15 7.55 -5.47 1.37
CA GLY A 15 6.38 -5.46 2.24
C GLY A 15 6.34 -6.67 3.18
N ALA A 16 6.58 -7.87 2.65
CA ALA A 16 6.63 -9.11 3.43
C ALA A 16 7.78 -9.11 4.44
N ASN A 17 8.97 -8.67 4.03
CA ASN A 17 10.12 -8.55 4.94
C ASN A 17 9.81 -7.61 6.12
N LEU A 18 9.20 -6.45 5.83
CA LEU A 18 8.84 -5.48 6.85
C LEU A 18 7.69 -5.96 7.74
N ALA A 19 6.74 -6.73 7.20
CA ALA A 19 5.67 -7.34 8.00
C ALA A 19 6.22 -8.36 9.01
N VAL A 20 7.25 -9.13 8.64
CA VAL A 20 7.96 -10.00 9.59
C VAL A 20 8.73 -9.16 10.61
N ALA A 21 9.41 -8.11 10.16
CA ALA A 21 10.14 -7.19 11.04
C ALA A 21 9.23 -6.51 12.08
N THR A 22 7.97 -6.21 11.74
CA THR A 22 6.98 -5.64 12.67
C THR A 22 6.86 -6.44 13.98
N PHE A 23 6.88 -7.77 13.92
CA PHE A 23 6.68 -8.63 15.09
C PHE A 23 7.97 -9.26 15.63
N ALA A 24 9.05 -9.20 14.86
CA ALA A 24 10.32 -9.81 15.21
C ALA A 24 11.47 -8.80 15.36
N TRP A 25 11.17 -7.50 15.40
CA TRP A 25 12.13 -6.40 15.56
C TRP A 25 13.07 -6.57 16.78
N LYS A 26 12.54 -7.11 17.88
CA LYS A 26 13.32 -7.38 19.11
C LYS A 26 13.97 -8.77 19.16
N SER A 27 13.81 -9.59 18.12
CA SER A 27 14.45 -10.90 18.05
C SER A 27 15.96 -10.73 17.93
N GLN A 28 16.73 -11.43 18.78
CA GLN A 28 18.21 -11.42 18.73
C GLN A 28 18.76 -11.83 17.35
N PHE A 29 18.03 -12.68 16.62
CA PHE A 29 18.40 -13.09 15.28
C PHE A 29 18.24 -11.96 14.24
N LEU A 30 17.22 -11.10 14.39
CA LEU A 30 16.99 -9.96 13.50
C LEU A 30 17.78 -8.71 13.92
N ALA A 31 18.09 -8.56 15.20
CA ALA A 31 18.93 -7.48 15.72
C ALA A 31 20.34 -7.46 15.09
N LEU A 32 20.86 -8.62 14.67
CA LEU A 32 22.13 -8.73 13.93
C LEU A 32 22.08 -8.14 12.51
N PHE A 33 20.89 -8.08 11.91
CA PHE A 33 20.69 -7.63 10.52
C PHE A 33 19.95 -6.30 10.41
N GLN A 34 19.37 -5.79 11.51
CA GLN A 34 18.57 -4.59 11.52
C GLN A 34 19.17 -3.52 12.45
N THR A 35 20.12 -2.75 11.91
CA THR A 35 20.63 -1.54 12.55
C THR A 35 19.58 -0.42 12.53
N GLU A 36 19.70 0.59 13.39
CA GLU A 36 18.78 1.76 13.38
C GLU A 36 18.70 2.42 11.99
N HIS A 37 19.82 2.44 11.25
CA HIS A 37 19.87 2.92 9.88
C HIS A 37 19.04 2.06 8.92
N ALA A 38 19.01 0.74 9.10
CA ALA A 38 18.20 -0.15 8.28
C ALA A 38 16.69 0.11 8.43
N ILE A 39 16.23 0.57 9.61
CA ILE A 39 14.84 0.98 9.83
C ILE A 39 14.48 2.15 8.94
N VAL A 40 15.26 3.23 9.06
CA VAL A 40 15.00 4.50 8.38
C VAL A 40 15.10 4.31 6.87
N THR A 41 16.11 3.57 6.40
CA THR A 41 16.26 3.23 4.99
C THR A 41 15.07 2.42 4.48
N SER A 42 14.59 1.43 5.23
CA SER A 42 13.43 0.63 4.83
C SER A 42 12.14 1.44 4.75
N PHE A 43 11.95 2.37 5.70
CA PHE A 43 10.82 3.31 5.67
C PHE A 43 10.87 4.19 4.41
N ILE A 44 12.03 4.80 4.12
CA ILE A 44 12.23 5.63 2.92
C ILE A 44 11.94 4.83 1.65
N ILE A 45 12.47 3.61 1.55
CA ILE A 45 12.22 2.72 0.40
C ILE A 45 10.72 2.44 0.25
N ALA A 46 10.03 2.11 1.33
CA ALA A 46 8.58 1.85 1.29
C ALA A 46 7.78 3.08 0.82
N VAL A 47 8.13 4.28 1.28
CA VAL A 47 7.51 5.53 0.83
C VAL A 47 7.78 5.75 -0.66
N VAL A 48 9.02 5.59 -1.12
CA VAL A 48 9.37 5.72 -2.54
C VAL A 48 8.60 4.73 -3.41
N LEU A 49 8.45 3.49 -2.97
CA LEU A 49 7.64 2.48 -3.66
C LEU A 49 6.15 2.77 -3.62
N PHE A 50 5.68 3.57 -2.66
CA PHE A 50 4.28 3.98 -2.58
C PHE A 50 3.95 5.17 -3.49
N ILE A 51 4.92 6.03 -3.81
CA ILE A 51 4.70 7.20 -4.71
C ILE A 51 4.05 6.81 -6.06
N PRO A 52 4.52 5.77 -6.79
CA PRO A 52 3.88 5.33 -8.02
C PRO A 52 2.42 4.90 -7.83
N PHE A 53 2.08 4.30 -6.68
CA PHE A 53 0.71 3.97 -6.34
C PHE A 53 -0.13 5.25 -6.26
N VAL A 54 0.30 6.24 -5.46
CA VAL A 54 -0.44 7.51 -5.31
C VAL A 54 -0.66 8.16 -6.66
N PHE A 55 0.39 8.27 -7.48
CA PHE A 55 0.31 8.89 -8.79
C PHE A 55 -0.67 8.16 -9.72
N THR A 56 -0.60 6.83 -9.80
CA THR A 56 -1.52 6.08 -10.67
C THR A 56 -2.95 6.04 -10.14
N PHE A 57 -3.13 6.12 -8.82
CA PHE A 57 -4.44 6.22 -8.19
C PHE A 57 -5.09 7.57 -8.48
N THR A 58 -4.33 8.67 -8.36
CA THR A 58 -4.82 10.02 -8.65
C THR A 58 -5.07 10.22 -10.15
N GLN A 59 -4.18 9.71 -11.02
CA GLN A 59 -4.37 9.77 -12.47
C GLN A 59 -5.65 9.09 -12.96
N LEU A 60 -6.16 8.10 -12.23
CA LEU A 60 -7.41 7.42 -12.56
C LEU A 60 -8.65 8.10 -11.94
N GLY A 61 -8.47 9.26 -11.29
CA GLY A 61 -9.54 10.01 -10.62
C GLY A 61 -10.19 9.24 -9.47
N LEU A 62 -9.43 8.36 -8.81
CA LEU A 62 -9.91 7.55 -7.68
C LEU A 62 -9.70 8.26 -6.34
N ASN A 63 -8.96 9.37 -6.32
CA ASN A 63 -8.89 10.28 -5.19
C ASN A 63 -10.07 11.26 -5.21
N SER A 64 -10.58 11.60 -4.02
CA SER A 64 -11.39 12.80 -3.84
C SER A 64 -10.49 14.02 -3.79
N ALA A 65 -10.91 15.15 -4.38
CA ALA A 65 -10.27 16.43 -4.12
C ALA A 65 -10.32 16.72 -2.60
N GLU A 66 -9.24 17.29 -2.05
CA GLU A 66 -9.11 17.55 -0.61
C GLU A 66 -10.25 18.45 -0.10
N GLY A 67 -10.89 18.04 1.00
CA GLY A 67 -11.91 18.84 1.70
C GLY A 67 -13.37 18.57 1.29
N GLU A 68 -13.62 17.85 0.19
CA GLU A 68 -14.98 17.54 -0.25
C GLU A 68 -15.32 16.06 -0.08
N THR A 69 -16.57 15.79 0.31
CA THR A 69 -17.15 14.44 0.20
C THR A 69 -16.84 13.87 -1.19
N PRO A 70 -16.38 12.62 -1.31
CA PRO A 70 -15.91 12.09 -2.58
C PRO A 70 -16.94 12.34 -3.66
N SER A 71 -16.50 12.95 -4.76
CA SER A 71 -17.39 13.36 -5.85
C SER A 71 -18.25 12.17 -6.28
N PRO A 72 -19.50 12.40 -6.73
CA PRO A 72 -20.36 11.32 -7.20
C PRO A 72 -19.67 10.45 -8.27
N GLU A 73 -18.80 11.07 -9.08
CA GLU A 73 -17.99 10.39 -10.08
C GLU A 73 -16.92 9.48 -9.46
N THR A 74 -16.13 9.98 -8.50
CA THR A 74 -15.13 9.16 -7.78
C THR A 74 -15.80 7.97 -7.09
N LYS A 75 -16.95 8.19 -6.43
CA LYS A 75 -17.75 7.10 -5.82
C LYS A 75 -18.20 6.08 -6.87
N ARG A 76 -18.66 6.54 -8.04
CA ARG A 76 -19.07 5.66 -9.15
C ARG A 76 -17.89 4.86 -9.70
N ARG A 77 -16.72 5.49 -9.89
CA ARG A 77 -15.49 4.82 -10.34
C ARG A 77 -15.03 3.78 -9.32
N LEU A 78 -15.02 4.10 -8.03
CA LEU A 78 -14.67 3.14 -6.97
C LEU A 78 -15.67 1.97 -6.89
N LYS A 79 -16.97 2.22 -7.04
CA LYS A 79 -18.00 1.17 -7.09
C LYS A 79 -17.88 0.30 -8.34
N LEU A 80 -17.51 0.88 -9.48
CA LEU A 80 -17.26 0.12 -10.69
C LEU A 80 -15.99 -0.72 -10.55
N LEU A 81 -14.92 -0.15 -9.98
CA LEU A 81 -13.68 -0.88 -9.71
C LEU A 81 -13.90 -2.04 -8.74
N SER A 82 -14.65 -1.84 -7.65
CA SER A 82 -14.94 -2.90 -6.69
C SER A 82 -15.82 -4.01 -7.27
N SER A 83 -16.73 -3.69 -8.19
CA SER A 83 -17.56 -4.72 -8.85
C SER A 83 -16.79 -5.51 -9.90
N GLN A 84 -15.80 -4.90 -10.56
CA GLN A 84 -15.02 -5.53 -11.63
C GLN A 84 -13.69 -6.14 -11.16
N CYS A 85 -13.19 -5.76 -9.99
CA CYS A 85 -11.94 -6.24 -9.43
C CYS A 85 -12.15 -6.66 -7.96
N SER A 86 -12.37 -7.95 -7.74
CA SER A 86 -12.51 -8.53 -6.38
C SER A 86 -11.27 -8.32 -5.50
N MET A 87 -10.10 -8.17 -6.12
CA MET A 87 -8.84 -7.90 -5.43
C MET A 87 -8.74 -6.48 -4.87
N TRP A 88 -9.53 -5.52 -5.38
CA TRP A 88 -9.45 -4.12 -4.92
C TRP A 88 -9.84 -3.96 -3.43
N PRO A 89 -11.02 -4.43 -2.98
CA PRO A 89 -11.37 -4.40 -1.56
C PRO A 89 -10.35 -5.13 -0.69
N VAL A 90 -9.90 -6.32 -1.13
CA VAL A 90 -8.92 -7.13 -0.37
C VAL A 90 -7.63 -6.33 -0.18
N THR A 91 -7.08 -5.78 -1.27
CA THR A 91 -5.82 -5.02 -1.27
C THR A 91 -5.90 -3.80 -0.36
N TRP A 92 -7.01 -3.07 -0.39
CA TRP A 92 -7.20 -1.86 0.41
C TRP A 92 -7.42 -2.18 1.89
N TYR A 93 -8.36 -3.09 2.19
CA TYR A 93 -8.71 -3.43 3.57
C TYR A 93 -7.64 -4.27 4.26
N SER A 94 -6.86 -5.08 3.54
CA SER A 94 -5.73 -5.81 4.15
C SER A 94 -4.64 -4.85 4.60
N ALA A 95 -4.35 -3.81 3.82
CA ALA A 95 -3.36 -2.79 4.20
C ALA A 95 -3.84 -1.98 5.42
N LEU A 96 -5.08 -1.48 5.39
CA LEU A 96 -5.66 -0.74 6.52
C LEU A 96 -5.80 -1.61 7.77
N GLY A 97 -6.28 -2.84 7.61
CA GLY A 97 -6.44 -3.81 8.69
C GLY A 97 -5.10 -4.17 9.32
N PHE A 98 -4.04 -4.36 8.52
CA PHE A 98 -2.71 -4.64 9.03
C PHE A 98 -2.14 -3.47 9.84
N ILE A 99 -2.29 -2.23 9.35
CA ILE A 99 -1.91 -1.03 10.09
C ILE A 99 -2.69 -0.97 11.41
N GLY A 100 -4.02 -1.01 11.35
CA GLY A 100 -4.88 -0.89 12.53
C GLY A 100 -4.62 -1.98 13.57
N PHE A 101 -4.49 -3.24 13.15
CA PHE A 101 -4.19 -4.35 14.03
C PHE A 101 -2.80 -4.21 14.66
N SER A 102 -1.80 -3.76 13.91
CA SER A 102 -0.44 -3.58 14.43
C SER A 102 -0.35 -2.42 15.44
N TRP A 103 -1.09 -1.33 15.22
CA TRP A 103 -1.21 -0.25 16.20
C TRP A 103 -1.94 -0.71 17.46
N LEU A 104 -3.05 -1.45 17.31
CA LEU A 104 -3.75 -2.03 18.45
C LEU A 104 -2.85 -2.99 19.23
N ALA A 105 -2.10 -3.85 18.54
CA ALA A 105 -1.15 -4.75 19.17
C ALA A 105 -0.04 -3.97 19.90
N PHE A 106 0.49 -2.90 19.31
CA PHE A 106 1.44 -2.01 20.01
C PHE A 106 0.86 -1.43 21.30
N PHE A 107 -0.41 -1.01 21.31
CA PHE A 107 -1.06 -0.52 22.54
C PHE A 107 -1.29 -1.61 23.59
N LEU A 108 -1.53 -2.86 23.17
CA LEU A 108 -1.87 -3.97 24.08
C LEU A 108 -0.64 -4.70 24.63
N VAL A 109 0.37 -4.96 23.80
CA VAL A 109 1.57 -5.72 24.17
C VAL A 109 2.85 -4.89 24.15
N GLY A 110 2.74 -3.59 23.87
CA GLY A 110 3.84 -2.64 23.94
C GLY A 110 4.81 -2.72 22.77
N ASP A 111 6.05 -2.35 23.05
CA ASP A 111 7.14 -2.17 22.10
C ASP A 111 7.73 -3.46 21.50
N ILE A 112 7.06 -4.60 21.73
CA ILE A 112 7.31 -5.87 21.02
C ILE A 112 6.90 -5.74 19.55
N VAL A 113 5.90 -4.91 19.27
CA VAL A 113 5.43 -4.61 17.91
C VAL A 113 5.96 -3.25 17.47
N ASN A 114 6.53 -3.17 16.27
CA ASN A 114 6.94 -1.88 15.71
C ASN A 114 5.90 -1.38 14.68
N PRO A 115 5.05 -0.41 15.03
CA PRO A 115 3.99 0.07 14.16
C PRO A 115 4.51 0.83 12.92
N PHE A 116 5.74 1.36 12.94
CA PHE A 116 6.33 2.04 11.79
C PHE A 116 6.72 1.06 10.68
N PHE A 117 7.21 -0.13 11.05
CA PHE A 117 7.37 -1.20 10.07
C PHE A 117 6.04 -1.72 9.56
N ALA A 118 5.02 -1.77 10.41
CA ALA A 118 3.70 -2.18 9.96
C ALA A 118 3.15 -1.23 8.89
N MET A 119 3.32 0.08 9.11
CA MET A 119 2.96 1.10 8.13
C MET A 119 3.78 0.94 6.84
N SER A 120 5.10 0.80 6.94
CA SER A 120 5.98 0.64 5.77
C SER A 120 5.64 -0.62 4.97
N ALA A 121 5.41 -1.73 5.67
CA ALA A 121 4.98 -3.00 5.08
C ALA A 121 3.66 -2.86 4.34
N ALA A 122 2.68 -2.19 4.95
CA ALA A 122 1.38 -1.94 4.35
C ALA A 122 1.48 -1.06 3.10
N LEU A 123 2.26 0.02 3.13
CA LEU A 123 2.46 0.89 1.97
C LEU A 123 3.12 0.14 0.80
N ALA A 124 4.20 -0.60 1.07
CA ALA A 124 4.90 -1.38 0.05
C ALA A 124 4.00 -2.50 -0.50
N SER A 125 3.27 -3.22 0.36
CA SER A 125 2.37 -4.30 -0.05
C SER A 125 1.15 -3.81 -0.81
N LEU A 126 0.60 -2.65 -0.43
CA LEU A 126 -0.50 -1.98 -1.12
C LEU A 126 -0.06 -1.57 -2.52
N SER A 127 1.10 -0.95 -2.65
CA SER A 127 1.68 -0.60 -3.95
C SER A 127 1.91 -1.83 -4.81
N GLY A 128 2.55 -2.87 -4.27
CA GLY A 128 2.81 -4.11 -5.01
C GLY A 128 1.53 -4.81 -5.48
N SER A 129 0.56 -4.98 -4.60
CA SER A 129 -0.73 -5.60 -4.92
C SER A 129 -1.53 -4.78 -5.95
N TRP A 130 -1.49 -3.45 -5.83
CA TRP A 130 -2.09 -2.55 -6.80
C TRP A 130 -1.52 -2.78 -8.20
N PHE A 131 -0.20 -2.73 -8.37
CA PHE A 131 0.42 -2.88 -9.69
C PHE A 131 0.32 -4.30 -10.27
N LEU A 132 0.21 -5.32 -9.41
CA LEU A 132 0.07 -6.70 -9.84
C LEU A 132 -1.37 -7.04 -10.27
N PHE A 133 -2.36 -6.64 -9.46
CA PHE A 133 -3.74 -7.13 -9.59
C PHE A 133 -4.74 -6.04 -9.97
N VAL A 134 -4.68 -4.85 -9.36
CA VAL A 134 -5.76 -3.85 -9.47
C VAL A 134 -5.55 -2.88 -10.63
N TYR A 135 -4.37 -2.27 -10.73
CA TYR A 135 -4.00 -1.30 -11.77
C TYR A 135 -4.22 -1.82 -13.21
N PRO A 136 -3.92 -3.10 -13.57
CA PRO A 136 -4.22 -3.60 -14.91
C PRO A 136 -5.70 -3.55 -15.26
N VAL A 137 -6.58 -3.79 -14.28
CA VAL A 137 -8.04 -3.74 -14.44
C VAL A 137 -8.52 -2.30 -14.44
N ALA A 138 -8.11 -1.51 -13.45
CA ALA A 138 -8.48 -0.10 -13.32
C ALA A 138 -8.08 0.71 -14.57
N ARG A 139 -6.86 0.49 -15.10
CA ARG A 139 -6.41 1.14 -16.32
C ARG A 139 -7.26 0.76 -17.53
N ARG A 140 -7.79 -0.46 -17.62
CA ARG A 140 -8.70 -0.85 -18.73
C ARG A 140 -10.08 -0.22 -18.58
N LEU A 141 -10.58 -0.13 -17.35
CA LEU A 141 -11.89 0.46 -17.06
C LEU A 141 -11.92 1.98 -17.25
N PHE A 142 -10.81 2.66 -16.96
CA PHE A 142 -10.76 4.12 -16.92
C PHE A 142 -9.85 4.75 -17.97
N LYS A 143 -9.30 3.97 -18.92
CA LYS A 143 -8.34 4.47 -19.94
C LYS A 143 -8.87 5.62 -20.79
N ASP A 144 -10.19 5.64 -20.99
CA ASP A 144 -10.86 6.53 -21.93
C ASP A 144 -11.63 7.66 -21.22
N PHE A 145 -11.53 7.76 -19.88
CA PHE A 145 -12.09 8.89 -19.17
C PHE A 145 -11.09 10.03 -19.23
N PRO A 146 -11.35 11.14 -19.95
CA PRO A 146 -10.50 12.31 -19.87
C PRO A 146 -10.41 12.73 -18.40
N ASN A 147 -9.20 13.02 -17.94
CA ASN A 147 -9.03 13.78 -16.72
C ASN A 147 -9.67 15.14 -16.98
N ASN A 148 -10.90 15.33 -16.50
CA ASN A 148 -11.47 16.66 -16.32
C ASN A 148 -10.74 17.34 -15.16
N THR A 149 -9.44 17.56 -15.32
CA THR A 149 -8.72 18.64 -14.66
C THR A 149 -8.95 19.87 -15.53
N ALA A 150 -10.13 20.47 -15.35
CA ALA A 150 -10.35 21.88 -15.65
C ALA A 150 -9.98 22.69 -14.41
#